data_AF-A0A2X2C340-F1
#
_entry.id   AF-A0A2X2C340-F1
#
_cell.length_a   1.000
_cell.length_b   1.000
_cell.length_c   1.000
_cell.angle_alpha   90.00
_cell.angle_beta   90.00
_cell.angle_gamma   90.00
#
_symmetry.space_group_name_H-M   'P 1'
#
loop_
_entity.id
_entity.type
_entity.pdbx_description
1 polymer ?
#
loop_
_entity_poly.entity_id
_entity_poly.type
_entity_poly.pdbx_seq_one_letter_code
_entity_poly.pdbx_strand_id
1 'polypeptide(L)' 'MILYLPLRLRTEDEKLIITLPHQWIAEHPLRAENLHEEIQLQSYVHWPLMLEEQK' A
#
# COMPACT_ATOMS: atom_id res chain seq x y z
N MET A 1 -1.45 9.28 18.76
CA MET A 1 -2.43 9.81 17.80
C MET A 1 -1.98 9.38 16.42
N ILE A 2 -2.58 8.32 15.88
CA ILE A 2 -2.26 7.82 14.55
C ILE A 2 -2.85 8.82 13.56
N LEU A 3 -2.00 9.63 12.93
CA LEU A 3 -2.41 10.50 11.84
C LEU A 3 -2.76 9.61 10.65
N TYR A 4 -4.02 9.61 10.24
CA TYR A 4 -4.47 8.97 9.01
C TYR A 4 -3.99 9.82 7.85
N LEU A 5 -2.76 9.57 7.39
CA LEU A 5 -2.33 10.10 6.10
C LEU A 5 -3.25 9.51 5.02
N PRO A 6 -3.82 10.34 4.14
CA PRO A 6 -4.74 9.87 3.11
C PRO A 6 -3.96 9.02 2.11
N LEU A 7 -4.13 7.70 2.21
CA LEU A 7 -3.72 6.77 1.18
C LEU A 7 -4.75 6.82 0.05
N ARG A 8 -4.30 6.83 -1.20
CA ARG A 8 -5.23 6.72 -2.33
C ARG A 8 -5.27 5.27 -2.77
N LEU A 9 -6.46 4.68 -2.76
CA LEU A 9 -6.71 3.37 -3.33
C LEU A 9 -7.43 3.55 -4.66
N ARG A 10 -6.92 2.91 -5.70
CA ARG A 10 -7.62 2.77 -6.97
C ARG A 10 -7.63 1.31 -7.40
N THR A 11 -8.59 0.95 -8.22
CA THR A 11 -8.71 -0.38 -8.81
C THR A 11 -8.47 -0.27 -10.30
N GLU A 12 -7.59 -1.12 -10.83
CA GLU A 12 -7.36 -1.28 -12.27
C GLU A 12 -7.60 -2.74 -12.62
N ASP A 13 -8.66 -3.01 -13.38
CA ASP A 13 -9.18 -4.35 -13.66
C ASP A 13 -9.39 -5.17 -12.37
N GLU A 14 -8.58 -6.22 -12.16
CA GLU A 14 -8.61 -7.09 -10.97
C GLU A 14 -7.48 -6.76 -9.97
N LYS A 15 -6.86 -5.58 -10.09
CA LYS A 15 -5.72 -5.17 -9.27
C LYS A 15 -6.07 -4.00 -8.37
N LEU A 16 -5.60 -4.07 -7.14
CA LEU A 16 -5.67 -2.97 -6.17
C LEU A 16 -4.36 -2.20 -6.23
N ILE A 17 -4.42 -0.89 -6.42
CA ILE A 17 -3.24 -0.03 -6.44
C ILE A 17 -3.36 0.98 -5.31
N ILE A 18 -2.43 0.91 -4.37
CA ILE A 18 -2.29 1.89 -3.28
C ILE A 18 -1.22 2.88 -3.67
N THR A 19 -1.61 4.15 -3.80
CA THR A 19 -0.68 5.26 -3.94
C THR A 19 -0.38 5.85 -2.56
N LEU A 20 0.85 5.69 -2.12
CA LEU A 20 1.42 6.21 -0.90
C LEU A 20 1.90 7.66 -1.10
N PRO A 21 1.76 8.54 -0.10
CA PRO A 21 2.37 9.86 -0.10
C PRO A 21 3.90 9.79 -0.27
N HIS A 22 4.50 10.90 -0.71
CA HIS A 22 5.96 11.00 -0.86
C HIS A 22 6.67 10.69 0.46
N GLN A 23 7.73 9.88 0.40
CA GLN A 23 8.54 9.43 1.56
C GLN A 23 7.79 8.64 2.64
N TRP A 24 6.54 8.23 2.41
CA TRP A 24 5.74 7.55 3.42
C TRP A 24 6.38 6.25 3.91
N ILE A 25 7.01 5.50 3.00
CA ILE A 25 7.70 4.25 3.36
C ILE A 25 8.87 4.53 4.31
N ALA A 26 9.64 5.58 4.03
CA ALA A 26 10.79 5.99 4.84
C ALA A 26 10.36 6.56 6.20
N GLU A 27 9.25 7.31 6.25
CA GLU A 27 8.70 7.90 7.46
C GLU A 27 7.98 6.88 8.36
N HIS A 28 7.51 5.77 7.79
CA HIS A 28 6.70 4.76 8.49
C HIS A 28 7.16 3.31 8.23
N PRO A 29 8.40 2.94 8.63
CA PRO A 29 8.98 1.63 8.32
C PRO A 29 8.13 0.45 8.81
N LEU A 30 7.62 0.50 10.05
CA LEU A 30 6.75 -0.55 10.59
C LEU A 30 5.45 -0.72 9.79
N ARG A 31 4.91 0.38 9.24
CA ARG A 31 3.71 0.30 8.41
C ARG A 31 4.02 -0.25 7.03
N ALA A 32 5.18 0.08 6.49
CA ALA A 32 5.64 -0.48 5.22
C ALA A 32 5.84 -2.00 5.33
N GLU A 33 6.35 -2.50 6.45
CA GLU A 33 6.44 -3.94 6.72
C GLU A 33 5.07 -4.60 6.73
N ASN A 34 4.11 -4.08 7.50
CA ASN A 34 2.74 -4.61 7.52
C ASN A 34 2.07 -4.57 6.13
N LEU A 35 2.34 -3.52 5.35
CA LEU A 35 1.80 -3.39 4.00
C LEU A 35 2.41 -4.44 3.05
N HIS A 36 3.69 -4.78 3.24
CA HIS A 36 4.35 -5.83 2.49
C HIS A 36 3.76 -7.20 2.81
N GLU A 37 3.47 -7.48 4.08
CA GLU A 37 2.78 -8.72 4.49
C GLU A 37 1.38 -8.82 3.85
N GLU A 38 0.61 -7.73 3.87
CA GLU A 38 -0.71 -7.67 3.25
C GLU A 38 -0.65 -7.97 1.74
N ILE A 39 0.34 -7.43 1.03
CA ILE A 39 0.55 -7.72 -0.40
C ILE A 39 0.78 -9.22 -0.63
N GLN A 40 1.58 -9.85 0.21
CA GLN A 40 1.81 -11.30 0.11
C GLN A 40 0.51 -12.07 0.37
N LEU A 41 -0.26 -11.68 1.40
CA LEU A 41 -1.55 -12.29 1.72
C LEU A 41 -2.55 -12.17 0.57
N GLN A 42 -2.67 -11.00 -0.05
CA GLN A 42 -3.61 -10.80 -1.17
C GLN A 42 -3.17 -11.53 -2.44
N SER A 43 -1.86 -11.73 -2.64
CA SER A 43 -1.36 -12.55 -3.73
C SER A 43 -1.81 -14.02 -3.62
N TYR A 44 -2.00 -14.57 -2.42
CA TYR A 44 -2.49 -15.94 -2.24
C TYR A 44 -3.96 -16.12 -2.67
N VAL A 45 -4.76 -15.06 -2.60
CA VAL A 45 -6.19 -15.07 -3.00
C VAL A 45 -6.41 -14.52 -4.41
N HIS A 46 -5.34 -14.41 -5.21
CA HIS A 46 -5.36 -13.89 -6.58
C HIS A 46 -5.87 -12.45 -6.72
N TRP A 47 -5.76 -11.64 -5.66
CA TRP A 47 -6.00 -10.19 -5.72
C TRP A 47 -4.67 -9.45 -5.65
N PRO A 48 -4.02 -9.19 -6.81
CA PRO A 48 -2.74 -8.50 -6.81
C PRO A 48 -2.89 -7.07 -6.25
N LEU A 49 -2.15 -6.80 -5.18
CA LEU A 49 -2.03 -5.47 -4.58
C LEU A 49 -0.68 -4.87 -4.96
N MET A 50 -0.71 -3.69 -5.57
CA MET A 50 0.46 -2.95 -6.02
C MET A 50 0.60 -1.66 -5.21
N LEU A 51 1.85 -1.30 -4.93
CA LEU A 51 2.20 -0.05 -4.28
C LEU A 51 2.85 0.89 -5.28
N GLU A 52 2.44 2.15 -5.21
CA GLU A 52 3.11 3.25 -5.89
C GLU A 52 3.37 4.35 -4.86
N GLU A 53 4.56 4.94 -4.88
CA GLU A 53 4.84 6.12 -4.07
C GLU A 53 4.74 7.37 -4.96
N GLN A 54 4.12 8.42 -4.44
CA GLN A 54 4.13 9.71 -5.11
C GLN A 54 5.55 10.24 -5.23
N LYS A 55 5.93 10.63 -6.44
CA LYS A 55 7.16 11.38 -6.68
C LYS A 55 7.12 12.75 -6.03
#